data_AF-A0A9E1SAW5-F1
#
_entry.id   AF-A0A9E1SAW5-F1
#
_cell.length_a   1.000
_cell.length_b   1.000
_cell.length_c   1.000
_cell.angle_alpha   90.00
_cell.angle_beta   90.00
_cell.angle_gamma   90.00
#
_symmetry.space_group_name_H-M   'P 1'
#
loop_
_entity.id
_entity.type
_entity.pdbx_description
1 polymer ?
#
loop_
_entity_poly.entity_id
_entity_poly.type
_entity_poly.pdbx_seq_one_letter_code
_entity_poly.pdbx_strand_id
1 'polypeptide(L)'
;VRTAACSALEDEPELDKIFFLPKTFEAIVEGYLKTAGSILESSEIEHLAVAPQIITYELGLRFLTDYLEGDVYFKVKRDGHNLDRVRAQFRLLASMEDYFEQSKQIVEICSRSLFAQ
;
A
#
# COMPACT_ATOMS: atom_id res chain seq x y z
N VAL A 1 0.97 -2.92 4.66
CA VAL A 1 1.66 -1.81 3.97
C VAL A 1 0.71 -0.66 3.64
N ARG A 2 -0.27 -0.80 2.74
CA ARG A 2 -1.22 0.27 2.33
C ARG A 2 -1.65 1.23 3.45
N THR A 3 -2.24 0.70 4.52
CA THR A 3 -2.71 1.53 5.65
C THR A 3 -1.57 2.07 6.50
N ALA A 4 -0.57 1.24 6.80
CA ALA A 4 0.50 1.58 7.76
C ALA A 4 1.57 2.52 7.16
N ALA A 5 1.83 2.41 5.86
CA ALA A 5 2.82 3.22 5.14
C ALA A 5 2.15 4.36 4.34
N CYS A 6 1.02 4.87 4.84
CA CYS A 6 0.34 6.06 4.36
C CYS A 6 0.44 7.15 5.42
N SER A 7 0.71 8.39 5.00
CA SER A 7 0.82 9.56 5.89
C SER A 7 -0.51 10.06 6.46
N ALA A 8 -1.63 9.61 5.90
CA ALA A 8 -2.97 10.10 6.22
C ALA A 8 -4.00 8.96 6.32
N LEU A 9 -5.23 9.33 6.70
CA LEU A 9 -6.36 8.40 6.78
C LEU A 9 -6.85 7.96 5.40
N GLU A 10 -7.57 6.85 5.36
CA GLU A 10 -8.12 6.26 4.12
C GLU A 10 -9.14 7.16 3.41
N ASP A 11 -9.77 8.06 4.15
CA ASP A 11 -10.82 9.00 3.72
C ASP A 11 -10.37 10.47 3.77
N GLU A 12 -9.06 10.74 3.76
CA GLU A 12 -8.48 12.08 3.79
C GLU A 12 -8.87 12.88 2.53
N PRO A 13 -9.60 14.01 2.66
CA PRO A 13 -9.97 14.84 1.52
C PRO A 13 -8.83 15.69 0.95
N GLU A 14 -7.84 16.07 1.76
CA GLU A 14 -6.72 16.91 1.33
C GLU A 14 -5.58 16.05 0.75
N LEU A 15 -5.58 15.88 -0.58
CA LEU A 15 -4.69 14.96 -1.28
C LEU A 15 -3.18 15.26 -1.11
N ASP A 16 -2.82 16.51 -0.82
CA ASP A 16 -1.42 16.89 -0.57
C ASP A 16 -0.89 16.28 0.75
N LYS A 17 -1.76 15.86 1.66
CA LYS A 17 -1.40 15.17 2.90
C LYS A 17 -1.12 13.69 2.69
N ILE A 18 -1.45 13.13 1.52
CA ILE A 18 -1.39 11.70 1.24
C ILE A 18 -0.13 11.38 0.43
N PHE A 19 0.79 10.67 1.06
CA PHE A 19 2.01 10.18 0.43
C PHE A 19 2.46 8.88 1.09
N PHE A 20 3.21 8.10 0.32
CA PHE A 20 3.80 6.85 0.78
C PHE A 20 4.96 7.13 1.76
N LEU A 21 5.14 6.24 2.74
CA LEU A 21 6.19 6.32 3.76
C LEU A 21 7.23 5.20 3.57
N PRO A 22 8.30 5.39 2.79
CA PRO A 22 9.29 4.34 2.50
C PRO A 22 9.94 3.73 3.74
N LYS A 23 10.23 4.54 4.78
CA LYS A 23 10.81 4.05 6.03
C LYS A 23 9.88 3.10 6.78
N THR A 24 8.58 3.36 6.75
CA THR A 24 7.59 2.47 7.37
C THR A 24 7.46 1.18 6.56
N PHE A 25 7.52 1.28 5.23
CA PHE A 25 7.56 0.11 4.36
C PHE A 25 8.78 -0.78 4.64
N GLU A 26 9.98 -0.19 4.72
CA GLU A 26 11.22 -0.90 5.06
C GLU A 26 11.11 -1.68 6.38
N ALA A 27 10.64 -1.03 7.45
CA ALA A 27 10.44 -1.70 8.74
C ALA A 27 9.45 -2.87 8.65
N ILE A 28 8.39 -2.74 7.85
CA ILE A 28 7.42 -3.83 7.62
C ILE A 28 8.07 -4.98 6.85
N VAL A 29 8.82 -4.69 5.78
CA VAL A 29 9.50 -5.70 4.96
C VAL A 29 10.53 -6.46 5.80
N GLU A 30 11.36 -5.75 6.57
CA GLU A 30 12.34 -6.35 7.47
C GLU A 30 11.68 -7.29 8.48
N GLY A 31 10.65 -6.81 9.19
CA GLY A 31 9.93 -7.62 10.18
C GLY A 31 9.23 -8.84 9.57
N TYR A 32 8.66 -8.68 8.38
CA TYR A 32 7.99 -9.77 7.65
C TYR A 32 9.00 -10.84 7.22
N LEU A 33 10.10 -10.44 6.57
CA LEU A 33 11.14 -11.37 6.10
C LEU A 33 11.87 -12.07 7.25
N LYS A 34 12.08 -11.40 8.38
CA LYS A 34 12.66 -12.04 9.57
C LYS A 34 11.84 -13.23 10.07
N THR A 35 10.52 -13.21 9.86
CA THR A 35 9.60 -14.23 10.37
C THR A 35 9.23 -15.25 9.30
N ALA A 36 8.89 -14.79 8.10
CA ALA A 36 8.37 -15.61 7.01
C ALA A 36 9.38 -15.85 5.88
N GLY A 37 10.53 -15.19 5.87
CA GLY A 37 11.44 -15.21 4.71
C GLY A 37 12.00 -16.59 4.36
N SER A 38 12.09 -17.52 5.32
CA SER A 38 12.56 -18.89 5.08
C SER A 38 11.54 -19.80 4.38
N ILE A 39 10.26 -19.41 4.35
CA ILE A 39 9.18 -20.17 3.71
C ILE A 39 8.72 -19.55 2.39
N LEU A 40 9.26 -18.39 2.02
CA LEU A 40 8.92 -17.69 0.78
C LEU A 40 9.85 -18.10 -0.36
N GLU A 41 9.28 -18.23 -1.55
CA GLU A 41 10.05 -18.34 -2.78
C GLU A 41 10.69 -17.00 -3.16
N SER A 42 11.77 -17.04 -3.93
CA SER A 42 12.44 -15.80 -4.39
C SER A 42 11.50 -14.89 -5.19
N SER A 43 10.59 -15.49 -5.97
CA SER A 43 9.54 -14.77 -6.70
C SER A 43 8.60 -14.05 -5.73
N GLU A 44 8.13 -14.71 -4.67
CA GLU A 44 7.24 -14.10 -3.68
C GLU A 44 7.89 -12.93 -2.95
N ILE A 45 9.19 -13.03 -2.65
CA ILE A 45 9.98 -11.94 -2.05
C ILE A 45 10.06 -10.75 -3.02
N GLU A 46 10.35 -10.98 -4.30
CA GLU A 46 10.43 -9.92 -5.31
C GLU A 46 9.10 -9.14 -5.43
N HIS A 47 7.96 -9.85 -5.35
CA HIS A 47 6.65 -9.23 -5.42
C HIS A 47 6.29 -8.37 -4.20
N LEU A 48 7.03 -8.43 -3.08
CA LEU A 48 6.79 -7.57 -1.92
C LEU A 48 6.89 -6.07 -2.25
N ALA A 49 7.65 -5.71 -3.29
CA ALA A 49 7.77 -4.32 -3.73
C ALA A 49 6.51 -3.80 -4.45
N VAL A 50 5.84 -4.65 -5.27
CA VAL A 50 4.68 -4.26 -6.09
C VAL A 50 3.34 -4.58 -5.41
N ALA A 51 3.28 -5.59 -4.55
CA ALA A 51 2.05 -6.01 -3.88
C ALA A 51 1.28 -4.88 -3.18
N PRO A 52 1.93 -3.90 -2.50
CA PRO A 52 1.22 -2.77 -1.92
C PRO A 52 0.47 -1.91 -2.96
N GLN A 53 1.03 -1.71 -4.15
CA GLN A 53 0.37 -0.97 -5.23
C GLN A 53 -0.87 -1.71 -5.72
N ILE A 54 -0.76 -3.02 -5.93
CA ILE A 54 -1.88 -3.87 -6.40
C ILE A 54 -3.05 -3.82 -5.42
N ILE A 55 -2.80 -4.02 -4.12
CA ILE A 55 -3.86 -3.99 -3.10
C ILE A 55 -4.47 -2.59 -2.94
N THR A 56 -3.66 -1.54 -3.10
CA THR A 56 -4.14 -0.15 -3.07
C THR A 56 -5.05 0.14 -4.27
N TYR A 57 -4.65 -0.30 -5.47
CA TYR A 57 -5.44 -0.18 -6.68
C TYR A 57 -6.75 -0.97 -6.61
N GLU A 58 -6.70 -2.25 -6.21
CA GLU A 58 -7.89 -3.10 -6.03
C GLU A 58 -8.90 -2.42 -5.10
N LEU A 59 -8.44 -1.90 -3.95
CA LEU A 59 -9.32 -1.27 -3.00
C LEU A 59 -9.89 0.06 -3.53
N GLY A 60 -9.09 0.85 -4.24
CA GLY A 60 -9.56 2.06 -4.93
C GLY A 60 -10.70 1.74 -5.91
N LEU A 61 -10.56 0.66 -6.69
CA LEU A 61 -11.63 0.19 -7.58
C LEU A 61 -12.87 -0.24 -6.79
N ARG A 62 -12.71 -0.94 -5.66
CA ARG A 62 -13.86 -1.36 -4.82
C ARG A 62 -14.62 -0.18 -4.24
N PHE A 63 -13.93 0.87 -3.78
CA PHE A 63 -14.60 2.09 -3.34
C PHE A 63 -15.30 2.81 -4.49
N LEU A 64 -14.71 2.79 -5.69
CA LEU A 64 -15.31 3.42 -6.87
C LEU A 64 -16.58 2.69 -7.30
N THR A 65 -16.53 1.36 -7.37
CA THR A 65 -17.71 0.54 -7.65
C THR A 65 -18.80 0.81 -6.64
N ASP A 66 -18.47 0.78 -5.34
CA ASP A 66 -19.48 1.00 -4.29
C ASP A 66 -20.09 2.41 -4.36
N TYR A 67 -19.30 3.44 -4.64
CA TYR A 67 -19.81 4.80 -4.85
C TYR A 67 -20.78 4.87 -6.04
N LEU A 68 -20.47 4.22 -7.15
CA LEU A 68 -21.34 4.18 -8.34
C LEU A 68 -22.62 3.37 -8.11
N GLU A 69 -22.59 2.38 -7.20
CA GLU A 69 -23.74 1.57 -6.82
C GLU A 69 -24.59 2.21 -5.71
N GLY A 70 -24.20 3.38 -5.19
CA GLY A 70 -24.93 4.12 -4.17
C GLY A 70 -24.59 3.72 -2.74
N ASP A 71 -23.32 3.38 -2.49
CA ASP A 71 -22.74 3.12 -1.16
C ASP A 71 -23.42 1.97 -0.39
N VAL A 72 -23.61 0.83 -1.06
CA VAL A 72 -24.36 -0.33 -0.54
C VAL A 72 -23.50 -1.35 0.22
N TYR A 73 -22.18 -1.33 0.01
CA TYR A 73 -21.23 -2.30 0.56
C TYR A 73 -20.45 -1.74 1.75
N PHE A 74 -19.75 -0.61 1.57
CA PHE A 74 -18.95 0.01 2.64
C PHE A 74 -19.80 0.96 3.48
N LYS A 75 -19.59 0.93 4.79
CA LYS A 75 -20.22 1.91 5.69
C LYS A 75 -19.71 3.31 5.35
N VAL A 76 -20.64 4.20 5.03
CA VAL A 76 -20.39 5.63 4.82
C VAL A 76 -20.83 6.47 6.02
N LYS A 77 -20.18 7.62 6.21
CA LYS A 77 -20.43 8.55 7.33
C LYS A 77 -21.00 9.89 6.86
N ARG A 78 -20.91 10.17 5.56
CA ARG A 78 -21.26 11.42 4.90
C ARG A 78 -21.44 11.15 3.41
N ASP A 79 -22.11 12.06 2.73
CA ASP A 79 -22.19 12.04 1.27
C ASP A 79 -20.78 12.14 0.65
N GLY A 80 -20.56 11.43 -0.45
CA GLY A 80 -19.27 11.36 -1.15
C GLY A 80 -18.13 10.68 -0.37
N HIS A 81 -18.41 9.96 0.72
CA HIS A 81 -17.36 9.36 1.55
C HIS A 81 -16.52 8.32 0.79
N ASN A 82 -17.14 7.43 0.02
CA ASN A 82 -16.41 6.48 -0.80
C ASN A 82 -15.66 7.18 -1.95
N LEU A 83 -16.20 8.25 -2.53
CA LEU A 83 -15.48 9.03 -3.54
C LEU A 83 -14.17 9.63 -2.99
N ASP A 84 -14.16 10.11 -1.75
CA ASP A 84 -12.93 10.59 -1.14
C ASP A 84 -11.95 9.45 -0.84
N ARG A 85 -12.44 8.28 -0.42
CA ARG A 85 -11.61 7.08 -0.29
C ARG A 85 -10.96 6.66 -1.61
N VAL A 86 -11.71 6.72 -2.72
CA VAL A 86 -11.17 6.49 -4.07
C VAL A 86 -10.00 7.42 -4.32
N ARG A 87 -10.22 8.73 -4.18
CA ARG A 87 -9.18 9.74 -4.44
C ARG A 87 -7.94 9.53 -3.56
N ALA A 88 -8.14 9.21 -2.29
CA ALA A 88 -7.07 8.90 -1.36
C ALA A 88 -6.25 7.66 -1.81
N GLN A 89 -6.91 6.57 -2.21
CA GLN A 89 -6.20 5.37 -2.69
C GLN A 89 -5.42 5.63 -3.98
N PHE A 90 -5.99 6.37 -4.94
CA PHE A 90 -5.29 6.69 -6.20
C PHE A 90 -4.14 7.69 -5.98
N ARG A 91 -4.29 8.65 -5.07
CA ARG A 91 -3.19 9.54 -4.69
C ARG A 91 -2.05 8.79 -4.02
N LEU A 92 -2.36 7.85 -3.13
CA LEU A 92 -1.39 6.98 -2.48
C LEU A 92 -0.70 6.07 -3.50
N LEU A 93 -1.45 5.48 -4.44
CA LEU A 93 -0.92 4.64 -5.52
C LEU A 93 0.11 5.41 -6.36
N ALA A 94 -0.24 6.62 -6.82
CA ALA A 94 0.69 7.48 -7.55
C ALA A 94 1.97 7.77 -6.74
N SER A 95 1.83 8.03 -5.43
CA SER A 95 3.00 8.20 -4.57
C SER A 95 3.81 6.91 -4.45
N MET A 96 3.20 5.72 -4.37
CA MET A 96 3.91 4.45 -4.35
C MET A 96 4.65 4.17 -5.66
N GLU A 97 4.12 4.62 -6.80
CA GLU A 97 4.77 4.52 -8.11
C GLU A 97 6.04 5.38 -8.15
N ASP A 98 5.98 6.62 -7.62
CA ASP A 98 7.15 7.51 -7.51
C ASP A 98 8.30 6.88 -6.70
N TYR A 99 7.98 6.04 -5.71
CA TYR A 99 8.94 5.36 -4.84
C TYR A 99 9.22 3.90 -5.24
N PHE A 100 8.73 3.43 -6.39
CA PHE A 100 8.78 2.00 -6.72
C PHE A 100 10.21 1.45 -6.81
N GLU A 101 11.13 2.19 -7.44
CA GLU A 101 12.55 1.79 -7.51
C GLU A 101 13.18 1.71 -6.12
N GLN A 102 12.85 2.64 -5.22
CA GLN A 102 13.32 2.60 -3.84
C GLN A 102 12.73 1.39 -3.09
N SER A 103 11.45 1.07 -3.29
CA SER A 103 10.80 -0.10 -2.70
C SER A 103 11.45 -1.41 -3.14
N LYS A 104 11.84 -1.54 -4.42
CA LYS A 104 12.62 -2.70 -4.91
C LYS A 104 13.97 -2.82 -4.21
N GLN A 105 14.70 -1.71 -4.10
CA GLN A 105 16.00 -1.68 -3.40
C GLN A 105 15.86 -2.09 -1.93
N ILE A 106 14.83 -1.60 -1.24
CA ILE A 106 14.53 -1.99 0.15
C ILE A 106 14.35 -3.51 0.26
N VAL A 107 13.51 -4.11 -0.58
CA VAL A 107 13.27 -5.56 -0.57
C VAL A 107 14.54 -6.35 -0.86
N GLU A 108 15.35 -5.91 -1.82
CA GLU A 108 16.64 -6.53 -2.15
C GLU A 108 17.63 -6.48 -0.98
N ILE A 109 17.75 -5.34 -0.29
CA ILE A 109 18.63 -5.16 0.86
C ILE A 109 18.16 -6.02 2.05
N CYS A 110 16.87 -5.98 2.38
CA CYS A 110 16.31 -6.75 3.48
C CYS A 110 16.44 -8.26 3.24
N SER A 111 16.18 -8.74 2.03
CA SER A 111 16.30 -10.17 1.70
C SER A 111 17.75 -10.66 1.76
N ARG A 112 18.71 -9.91 1.22
CA ARG A 112 20.15 -10.26 1.34
C ARG A 112 20.61 -10.35 2.79
N SER A 113 20.17 -9.42 3.62
CA SER A 113 20.55 -9.37 5.05
C SER A 113 20.05 -10.59 5.83
N LEU A 114 18.97 -11.22 5.38
CA LEU A 114 18.42 -12.44 5.97
C LEU A 114 19.24 -13.67 5.60
N PHE A 115 19.67 -13.79 4.33
CA PHE A 115 20.41 -14.97 3.84
C PHE A 115 21.93 -14.92 4.07
N ALA A 116 22.44 -13.79 4.59
CA ALA A 116 23.83 -13.63 5.00
C ALA A 116 24.09 -14.03 6.47
N GLN A 117 23.05 -14.38 7.23
CA GLN A 117 23.11 -14.89 8.62
C GLN A 117 22.99 -16.41 8.64
#